data_AF-A0A657EWL8-F1
#
_entry.id   AF-A0A657EWL8-F1
#
_cell.length_a   1.000
_cell.length_b   1.000
_cell.length_c   1.000
_cell.angle_alpha   90.00
_cell.angle_beta   90.00
_cell.angle_gamma   90.00
#
_symmetry.space_group_name_H-M   'P 1'
#
loop_
_entity.id
_entity.type
_entity.pdbx_description
1 polymer ?
#
loop_
_entity_poly.entity_id
_entity_poly.type
_entity_poly.pdbx_seq_one_letter_code
_entity_poly.pdbx_strand_id
1 'polypeptide(L)'
;MTAEPVIIFEGIEAPATLGLKASRSANYQRKKQGFYARFFLTNSAPMLLIDPSRDGQIVDANLAALNFYGYNHETMCQKHTWEINMLGRRVMPIMHEISHLPGGHKPLNFVHKLADGSTRHVQTYAGPIEIYGDKLML
;
A
#
# COMPACT_ATOMS: atom_id res chain seq x y z
N MET A 1 34.46 -9.95 -6.52
CA MET A 1 33.96 -8.76 -5.79
C MET A 1 33.11 -7.97 -6.77
N THR A 2 31.80 -8.15 -6.72
CA THR A 2 30.84 -7.48 -7.60
C THR A 2 30.37 -6.21 -6.92
N ALA A 3 30.69 -5.05 -7.51
CA ALA A 3 30.20 -3.76 -7.07
C ALA A 3 28.71 -3.65 -7.37
N GLU A 4 27.88 -3.46 -6.34
CA GLU A 4 26.46 -3.11 -6.50
C GLU A 4 26.34 -1.64 -6.92
N PRO A 5 25.37 -1.27 -7.78
CA PRO A 5 25.17 0.13 -8.13
C PRO A 5 24.52 0.86 -6.95
N VAL A 6 25.31 1.73 -6.31
CA VAL A 6 24.81 2.76 -5.39
C VAL A 6 23.98 3.74 -6.20
N ILE A 7 22.68 3.81 -5.92
CA ILE A 7 21.81 4.82 -6.51
C ILE A 7 21.96 6.10 -5.69
N ILE A 8 22.64 7.10 -6.26
CA ILE A 8 22.65 8.49 -5.80
C ILE A 8 21.65 9.25 -6.66
N PHE A 9 20.76 10.03 -6.04
CA PHE A 9 20.00 11.05 -6.77
C PHE A 9 20.11 12.40 -6.09
N GLU A 10 20.66 13.36 -6.84
CA GLU A 10 20.66 14.79 -6.56
C GLU A 10 19.24 15.34 -6.56
N GLY A 11 18.92 16.14 -5.54
CA GLY A 11 17.63 16.79 -5.40
C GLY A 11 17.46 17.90 -6.43
N ILE A 12 16.32 17.87 -7.13
CA ILE A 12 15.78 19.03 -7.82
C ILE A 12 14.55 19.46 -7.03
N GLU A 13 14.68 20.57 -6.31
CA GLU A 13 13.56 21.24 -5.67
C GLU A 13 12.57 21.73 -6.73
N ALA A 14 11.32 21.28 -6.65
CA ALA A 14 10.20 21.87 -7.37
C ALA A 14 9.11 22.27 -6.36
N PRO A 15 8.46 23.43 -6.57
CA PRO A 15 7.83 24.18 -5.50
C PRO A 15 6.49 23.58 -5.05
N ALA A 16 6.22 23.78 -3.76
CA ALA A 16 5.00 23.37 -3.07
C ALA A 16 3.75 23.86 -3.80
N THR A 17 2.88 22.92 -4.21
CA THR A 17 1.52 23.23 -4.66
C THR A 17 0.49 22.66 -3.68
N LEU A 18 -0.25 23.63 -3.11
CA LEU A 18 -1.52 23.59 -2.40
C LEU A 18 -2.07 22.22 -1.94
N GLY A 19 -2.20 22.11 -0.62
CA GLY A 19 -2.90 21.03 0.08
C GLY A 19 -4.31 20.79 -0.43
N LEU A 20 -4.46 19.73 -1.23
CA LEU A 20 -5.71 18.99 -1.36
C LEU A 20 -5.84 18.15 -0.09
N LYS A 21 -6.78 18.53 0.79
CA LYS A 21 -7.16 17.72 1.95
C LYS A 21 -7.50 16.32 1.45
N ALA A 22 -6.69 15.33 1.82
CA ALA A 22 -6.89 13.96 1.42
C ALA A 22 -8.31 13.52 1.83
N SER A 23 -9.11 13.11 0.84
CA SER A 23 -10.43 12.55 1.08
C SER A 23 -10.23 11.29 1.93
N ARG A 24 -10.86 11.27 3.10
CA ARG A 24 -10.94 10.06 3.94
C ARG A 24 -11.62 8.97 3.10
N SER A 25 -11.20 7.72 3.22
CA SER A 25 -11.81 6.49 2.62
C SER A 25 -13.29 6.22 2.98
N ALA A 26 -14.06 7.24 3.34
CA ALA A 26 -15.43 7.15 3.81
C ALA A 26 -16.41 6.69 2.72
N ASN A 27 -16.07 6.88 1.44
CA ASN A 27 -16.96 6.54 0.31
C ASN A 27 -16.71 5.12 -0.22
N TYR A 28 -15.54 4.55 0.07
CA TYR A 28 -15.18 3.19 -0.30
C TYR A 28 -16.11 2.16 0.34
N GLN A 29 -16.74 1.33 -0.49
CA GLN A 29 -17.65 0.28 -0.05
C GLN A 29 -17.37 -1.03 -0.80
N ARG A 30 -16.86 -2.03 -0.07
CA ARG A 30 -16.53 -3.37 -0.58
C ARG A 30 -17.67 -4.07 -1.35
N LYS A 31 -18.94 -3.76 -1.03
CA LYS A 31 -20.15 -4.46 -1.53
C LYS A 31 -20.84 -3.79 -2.72
N LYS A 32 -20.46 -2.58 -3.15
CA LYS A 32 -20.99 -1.97 -4.39
C LYS A 32 -20.21 -2.50 -5.59
N GLN A 33 -20.37 -3.78 -5.91
CA GLN A 33 -19.43 -4.51 -6.77
C GLN A 33 -19.73 -4.40 -8.27
N GLY A 34 -18.85 -3.68 -8.98
CA GLY A 34 -18.63 -3.81 -10.42
C GLY A 34 -17.35 -4.62 -10.73
N PHE A 35 -16.74 -4.37 -11.90
CA PHE A 35 -15.53 -5.05 -12.38
C PHE A 35 -14.36 -5.09 -11.36
N TYR A 36 -14.10 -3.97 -10.66
CA TYR A 36 -12.98 -3.87 -9.70
C TYR A 36 -13.06 -4.92 -8.59
N ALA A 37 -14.21 -5.07 -7.94
CA ALA A 37 -14.35 -5.98 -6.82
C ALA A 37 -14.16 -7.44 -7.26
N ARG A 38 -14.62 -7.79 -8.47
CA ARG A 38 -14.39 -9.11 -9.06
C ARG A 38 -12.89 -9.33 -9.25
N PHE A 39 -12.20 -8.39 -9.92
CA PHE A 39 -10.76 -8.47 -10.15
C PHE A 39 -9.98 -8.58 -8.84
N PHE A 40 -10.22 -7.67 -7.88
CA PHE A 40 -9.51 -7.63 -6.61
C PHE A 40 -9.68 -8.93 -5.81
N LEU A 41 -10.91 -9.45 -5.71
CA LEU A 41 -11.20 -10.64 -4.92
C LEU A 41 -10.73 -11.95 -5.59
N THR A 42 -10.68 -12.01 -6.92
CA THR A 42 -10.27 -13.23 -7.65
C THR A 42 -8.79 -13.24 -8.04
N ASN A 43 -8.06 -12.14 -7.87
CA ASN A 43 -6.63 -12.10 -8.17
C ASN A 43 -5.85 -12.99 -7.19
N SER A 44 -4.94 -13.80 -7.71
CA SER A 44 -4.09 -14.71 -6.94
C SER A 44 -2.92 -14.01 -6.25
N ALA A 45 -2.57 -12.78 -6.67
CA ALA A 45 -1.55 -11.98 -6.00
C ALA A 45 -2.12 -11.41 -4.69
N PRO A 46 -1.36 -11.42 -3.58
CA PRO A 46 -1.71 -10.66 -2.38
C PRO A 46 -1.86 -9.16 -2.67
N MET A 47 -3.04 -8.61 -2.43
CA MET A 47 -3.34 -7.18 -2.66
C MET A 47 -3.91 -6.54 -1.40
N LEU A 48 -3.41 -5.35 -1.07
CA LEU A 48 -3.87 -4.52 0.04
C LEU A 48 -4.29 -3.16 -0.50
N LEU A 49 -5.47 -2.71 -0.11
CA LEU A 49 -5.91 -1.34 -0.36
C LEU A 49 -5.58 -0.52 0.87
N ILE A 50 -4.83 0.57 0.70
CA ILE A 50 -4.24 1.34 1.80
C ILE A 50 -4.72 2.79 1.67
N ASP A 51 -5.11 3.38 2.80
CA ASP A 51 -5.44 4.80 2.89
C ASP A 51 -4.22 5.58 3.45
N PRO A 52 -3.44 6.25 2.59
CA PRO A 52 -2.28 7.01 3.03
C PRO A 52 -2.65 8.20 3.94
N SER A 53 -3.88 8.70 3.86
CA SER A 53 -4.36 9.80 4.71
C SER A 53 -4.66 9.38 6.15
N ARG A 54 -4.80 8.07 6.38
CA ARG A 54 -5.09 7.46 7.67
C ARG A 54 -3.88 6.69 8.20
N ASP A 55 -2.72 7.33 8.24
CA ASP A 55 -1.46 6.76 8.74
C ASP A 55 -1.10 5.40 8.07
N GLY A 56 -1.51 5.22 6.82
CA GLY A 56 -1.30 3.98 6.08
C GLY A 56 -2.20 2.83 6.53
N GLN A 57 -3.40 3.12 7.01
CA GLN A 57 -4.38 2.10 7.37
C GLN A 57 -4.73 1.24 6.16
N ILE A 58 -4.73 -0.07 6.35
CA ILE A 58 -5.24 -1.03 5.37
C ILE A 58 -6.77 -0.98 5.43
N VAL A 59 -7.41 -0.63 4.33
CA VAL A 59 -8.87 -0.47 4.24
C VAL A 59 -9.57 -1.66 3.57
N ASP A 60 -8.85 -2.44 2.76
CA ASP A 60 -9.31 -3.75 2.30
C ASP A 60 -8.12 -4.66 1.99
N ALA A 61 -8.39 -5.97 1.95
CA ALA A 61 -7.44 -7.00 1.57
C ALA A 61 -8.18 -8.10 0.79
N ASN A 62 -7.55 -8.59 -0.28
CA ASN A 62 -8.10 -9.71 -1.03
C ASN A 62 -7.80 -11.05 -0.34
N LEU A 63 -8.43 -12.12 -0.82
CA LEU A 63 -8.30 -13.45 -0.21
C LEU A 63 -6.85 -13.95 -0.21
N ALA A 64 -6.09 -13.67 -1.28
CA ALA A 64 -4.68 -14.03 -1.37
C ALA A 64 -3.84 -13.33 -0.28
N ALA A 65 -4.11 -12.06 0.02
CA ALA A 65 -3.43 -11.35 1.10
C ALA A 65 -3.78 -11.90 2.48
N LEU A 66 -5.05 -12.22 2.74
CA LEU A 66 -5.46 -12.82 4.01
C LEU A 66 -4.76 -14.15 4.24
N ASN A 67 -4.69 -15.00 3.21
CA ASN A 67 -3.98 -16.27 3.26
C ASN A 67 -2.47 -16.08 3.44
N PHE A 68 -1.87 -15.11 2.75
CA PHE A 68 -0.43 -14.85 2.82
C PHE A 68 0.00 -14.31 4.19
N TYR A 69 -0.73 -13.33 4.74
CA TYR A 69 -0.38 -12.70 6.01
C TYR A 69 -0.89 -13.47 7.23
N GLY A 70 -1.88 -14.35 7.06
CA GLY A 70 -2.45 -15.15 8.15
C GLY A 70 -3.41 -14.39 9.06
N TYR A 71 -3.90 -13.21 8.63
CA TYR A 71 -4.92 -12.44 9.36
C TYR A 71 -6.29 -12.65 8.73
N ASN A 72 -7.33 -12.65 9.56
CA ASN A 72 -8.69 -12.47 9.06
C ASN A 72 -8.88 -11.03 8.54
N HIS A 73 -9.95 -10.81 7.77
CA HIS A 73 -10.20 -9.53 7.12
C HIS A 73 -10.32 -8.35 8.10
N GLU A 74 -11.06 -8.54 9.20
CA GLU A 74 -11.28 -7.48 10.19
C GLU A 74 -9.97 -7.07 10.87
N THR A 75 -9.19 -8.04 11.35
CA THR A 75 -7.87 -7.80 11.93
C THR A 75 -6.93 -7.13 10.93
N MET A 76 -6.96 -7.54 9.66
CA MET A 76 -6.12 -6.93 8.63
C MET A 76 -6.50 -5.46 8.38
N CYS A 77 -7.80 -5.14 8.35
CA CYS A 77 -8.26 -3.77 8.10
C CYS A 77 -8.11 -2.82 9.31
N GLN A 78 -7.78 -3.35 10.48
CA GLN A 78 -7.42 -2.56 11.65
C GLN A 78 -5.93 -2.21 11.68
N LYS A 79 -5.12 -2.86 10.83
CA LYS A 79 -3.67 -2.63 10.77
C LYS A 79 -3.31 -1.47 9.87
N HIS A 80 -2.16 -0.90 10.17
CA HIS A 80 -1.44 0.01 9.30
C HIS A 80 -0.28 -0.73 8.63
N THR A 81 0.12 -0.26 7.45
CA THR A 81 1.21 -0.87 6.69
C THR A 81 2.52 -0.95 7.47
N TRP A 82 2.80 0.02 8.34
CA TRP A 82 3.98 0.00 9.21
C TRP A 82 3.95 -1.11 10.28
N GLU A 83 2.79 -1.69 10.61
CA GLU A 83 2.69 -2.79 11.58
C GLU A 83 3.12 -4.13 10.98
N ILE A 84 2.92 -4.29 9.68
CA ILE A 84 3.29 -5.50 8.93
C ILE A 84 4.66 -5.37 8.27
N ASN A 85 5.20 -4.16 8.12
CA ASN A 85 6.49 -3.91 7.50
C ASN A 85 7.60 -3.80 8.56
N MET A 86 8.71 -4.52 8.39
CA MET A 86 9.83 -4.51 9.34
C MET A 86 10.58 -3.17 9.41
N LEU A 87 10.36 -2.25 8.47
CA LEU A 87 10.83 -0.86 8.59
C LEU A 87 10.04 -0.07 9.64
N GLY A 88 8.91 -0.59 10.12
CA GLY A 88 8.02 0.13 11.02
C GLY A 88 7.58 1.45 10.39
N ARG A 89 7.48 2.50 11.20
CA ARG A 89 7.05 3.84 10.74
C ARG A 89 7.99 4.47 9.70
N ARG A 90 9.21 3.95 9.50
CA ARG A 90 10.12 4.45 8.45
C ARG A 90 9.61 4.17 7.03
N VAL A 91 8.58 3.34 6.86
CA VAL A 91 7.91 3.15 5.57
C VAL A 91 6.99 4.32 5.20
N MET A 92 6.58 5.16 6.16
CA MET A 92 5.61 6.24 5.92
C MET A 92 6.05 7.27 4.87
N PRO A 93 7.31 7.78 4.87
CA PRO A 93 7.76 8.69 3.82
C PRO A 93 7.71 8.05 2.43
N ILE A 94 8.07 6.76 2.32
CA ILE A 94 8.03 6.01 1.05
C ILE A 94 6.58 5.91 0.57
N MET A 95 5.67 5.51 1.45
CA MET A 95 4.24 5.44 1.14
C MET A 95 3.70 6.79 0.67
N HIS A 96 4.07 7.88 1.36
CA HIS A 96 3.69 9.23 0.97
C HIS A 96 4.21 9.61 -0.42
N GLU A 97 5.45 9.26 -0.77
CA GLU A 97 5.98 9.52 -2.10
C GLU A 97 5.19 8.75 -3.17
N ILE A 98 4.93 7.46 -2.94
CA ILE A 98 4.16 6.63 -3.87
C ILE A 98 2.74 7.15 -4.06
N SER A 99 2.08 7.63 -3.00
CA SER A 99 0.70 8.14 -3.10
C SER A 99 0.58 9.41 -3.95
N HIS A 100 1.69 10.11 -4.23
CA HIS A 100 1.73 11.34 -5.02
C HIS A 100 2.21 11.11 -6.46
N LEU A 101 2.47 9.87 -6.87
CA LEU A 101 2.82 9.58 -8.25
C LEU A 101 1.67 9.96 -9.20
N PRO A 102 1.97 10.35 -10.45
CA PRO A 102 0.94 10.66 -11.44
C PRO A 102 0.12 9.42 -11.86
N GLY A 103 0.57 8.22 -11.48
CA GLY A 103 -0.06 6.94 -11.78
C GLY A 103 0.96 5.81 -11.85
N GLY A 104 0.48 4.61 -12.14
CA GLY A 104 1.31 3.41 -12.26
C GLY A 104 1.74 2.83 -10.92
N HIS A 105 2.42 1.68 -10.96
CA HIS A 105 2.97 1.02 -9.77
C HIS A 105 4.49 1.00 -9.85
N LYS A 106 5.16 1.24 -8.72
CA LYS A 106 6.61 1.08 -8.58
C LYS A 106 6.93 -0.21 -7.83
N PRO A 107 7.92 -1.00 -8.28
CA PRO A 107 8.43 -2.11 -7.50
C PRO A 107 9.20 -1.59 -6.29
N LEU A 108 8.93 -2.15 -5.12
CA LEU A 108 9.60 -1.86 -3.85
C LEU A 108 9.88 -3.19 -3.14
N ASN A 109 11.03 -3.31 -2.49
CA ASN A 109 11.41 -4.52 -1.76
C ASN A 109 11.35 -4.25 -0.26
N PHE A 110 10.68 -5.13 0.47
CA PHE A 110 10.52 -5.05 1.92
C PHE A 110 10.70 -6.41 2.58
N VAL A 111 10.80 -6.38 3.90
CA VAL A 111 10.60 -7.57 4.74
C VAL A 111 9.32 -7.34 5.53
N HIS A 112 8.36 -8.24 5.39
CA HIS A 112 7.09 -8.17 6.11
C HIS A 112 7.02 -9.24 7.21
N LYS A 113 6.25 -8.96 8.27
CA LYS A 113 5.95 -9.86 9.38
C LYS A 113 4.51 -10.39 9.26
N LEU A 114 4.37 -11.70 9.38
CA LEU A 114 3.10 -12.42 9.28
C LEU A 114 2.44 -12.56 10.66
N ALA A 115 1.21 -13.07 10.71
CA ALA A 115 0.45 -13.29 11.95
C ALA A 115 1.14 -14.27 12.91
N ASP A 116 1.87 -15.27 12.38
CA ASP A 116 2.66 -16.23 13.16
C ASP A 116 3.99 -15.64 13.67
N GLY A 117 4.28 -14.37 13.35
CA GLY A 117 5.53 -13.70 13.70
C GLY A 117 6.70 -13.98 12.76
N SER A 118 6.54 -14.90 11.80
CA SER A 118 7.58 -15.18 10.81
C SER A 118 7.72 -14.02 9.82
N THR A 119 8.90 -13.90 9.20
CA THR A 119 9.18 -12.84 8.23
C THR A 119 9.25 -13.37 6.81
N ARG A 120 8.92 -12.54 5.83
CA ARG A 120 9.06 -12.85 4.40
C ARG A 120 9.64 -11.66 3.65
N HIS A 121 10.60 -11.92 2.77
CA HIS A 121 11.00 -10.95 1.75
C HIS A 121 9.88 -10.84 0.72
N VAL A 122 9.47 -9.62 0.41
CA VAL A 122 8.40 -9.34 -0.54
C VAL A 122 8.84 -8.26 -1.51
N GLN A 123 8.45 -8.43 -2.77
CA GLN A 123 8.45 -7.35 -3.75
C GLN A 123 7.01 -6.89 -3.92
N THR A 124 6.75 -5.66 -3.52
CA THR A 124 5.44 -5.01 -3.66
C THR A 124 5.45 -4.12 -4.88
N TYR A 125 4.38 -4.15 -5.66
CA TYR A 125 4.13 -3.16 -6.70
C TYR A 125 3.11 -2.19 -6.14
N ALA A 126 3.53 -0.98 -5.80
CA ALA A 126 2.70 -0.01 -5.09
C ALA A 126 2.42 1.21 -5.97
N GLY A 127 1.17 1.66 -6.02
CA GLY A 127 0.76 2.80 -6.82
C GLY A 127 -0.48 3.51 -6.28
N PRO A 128 -0.71 4.78 -6.66
CA PRO A 128 -1.95 5.47 -6.32
C PRO A 128 -3.10 4.94 -7.18
N ILE A 129 -4.28 4.87 -6.58
CA ILE A 129 -5.52 4.53 -7.25
C ILE A 129 -6.65 5.42 -6.73
N GLU A 130 -7.59 5.77 -7.60
CA GLU A 130 -8.81 6.48 -7.21
C GLU A 130 -10.02 5.55 -7.35
N ILE A 131 -10.73 5.34 -6.24
CA ILE A 131 -11.91 4.46 -6.20
C ILE A 131 -13.06 5.26 -5.59
N TYR A 132 -14.10 5.53 -6.39
CA TYR A 132 -15.29 6.28 -5.97
C TYR A 132 -14.97 7.65 -5.33
N GLY A 133 -13.92 8.32 -5.82
CA GLY A 133 -13.44 9.62 -5.31
C GLY A 133 -12.48 9.54 -4.12
N ASP A 134 -12.21 8.33 -3.60
CA ASP A 134 -11.22 8.12 -2.55
C ASP A 134 -9.85 7.84 -3.17
N LYS A 135 -8.85 8.62 -2.74
CA LYS A 135 -7.45 8.45 -3.14
C LYS A 135 -6.78 7.45 -2.22
N LEU A 136 -6.47 6.29 -2.76
CA LEU A 136 -5.92 5.14 -2.05
C LEU A 136 -4.61 4.71 -2.70
N MET A 137 -3.98 3.71 -2.10
CA MET A 137 -2.86 2.99 -2.68
C MET A 137 -3.19 1.51 -2.79
N LEU A 138 -2.68 0.87 -3.85
CA LEU A 138 -2.80 -0.56 -4.11
C LEU A 138 -1.41 -1.19 -4.26
#